data_AF-A0A960UQH6-F1
#
_entry.id   AF-A0A960UQH6-F1
#
_cell.length_a   1.000
_cell.length_b   1.000
_cell.length_c   1.000
_cell.angle_alpha   90.00
_cell.angle_beta   90.00
_cell.angle_gamma   90.00
#
_symmetry.space_group_name_H-M   'P 1'
#
loop_
_entity.id
_entity.type
_entity.pdbx_description
1 polymer ?
#
loop_
_entity_poly.entity_id
_entity_poly.type
_entity_poly.pdbx_seq_one_letter_code
_entity_poly.pdbx_strand_id
1 'polypeptide(L)' 'MADEQISSLNQIVAMIDEKATKYKDEVFDMPEVRARAEKKLILDLIDDGLNLAESVSPKPLDLIGDLKRLQSQLQNMA' A
#
# COMPACT_ATOMS: atom_id res chain seq x y z
N MET A 1 -13.57 10.90 -15.08
CA MET A 1 -12.86 9.65 -15.40
C MET A 1 -11.39 9.71 -15.01
N ALA A 2 -10.51 10.43 -15.73
CA ALA A 2 -9.08 10.50 -15.35
C ALA A 2 -8.84 11.16 -13.99
N ASP A 3 -9.50 12.28 -13.71
CA ASP A 3 -9.38 12.99 -12.42
C ASP A 3 -9.92 12.17 -11.23
N GLU A 4 -10.97 11.38 -11.45
CA GLU A 4 -11.53 10.49 -10.42
C GLU A 4 -10.57 9.34 -10.11
N GLN A 5 -9.95 8.74 -11.13
CA GLN A 5 -8.95 7.69 -10.94
C GLN A 5 -7.71 8.20 -10.21
N ILE A 6 -7.25 9.42 -10.53
CA ILE A 6 -6.14 10.06 -9.81
C ILE A 6 -6.52 10.37 -8.36
N SER A 7 -7.74 10.87 -8.12
CA SER A 7 -8.24 11.13 -6.78
C SER A 7 -8.33 9.85 -5.94
N SER A 8 -8.90 8.78 -6.50
CA SER A 8 -8.95 7.47 -5.86
C SER A 8 -7.56 6.90 -5.59
N LEU A 9 -6.62 7.07 -6.53
CA LEU A 9 -5.24 6.60 -6.36
C LEU A 9 -4.56 7.32 -5.20
N ASN A 10 -4.71 8.64 -5.12
CA ASN A 10 -4.17 9.41 -4.01
C ASN A 10 -4.76 8.98 -2.66
N GLN A 11 -6.06 8.66 -2.61
CA GLN A 11 -6.71 8.16 -1.39
C GLN A 11 -6.16 6.79 -0.97
N ILE A 12 -6.01 5.86 -1.92
CA ILE A 12 -5.45 4.53 -1.64
C ILE A 12 -4.01 4.67 -1.14
N VAL A 13 -3.19 5.50 -1.79
CA VAL A 13 -1.80 5.74 -1.39
C VAL A 13 -1.71 6.32 0.02
N ALA A 14 -2.56 7.29 0.37
CA ALA A 14 -2.61 7.84 1.72
C ALA A 14 -3.00 6.79 2.77
N MET A 15 -3.96 5.92 2.46
CA MET A 15 -4.34 4.81 3.33
C MET A 15 -3.22 3.78 3.52
N ILE A 16 -2.49 3.47 2.45
CA ILE A 16 -1.33 2.57 2.49
C ILE A 16 -0.27 3.16 3.42
N ASP A 17 0.07 4.44 3.25
CA ASP A 17 1.12 5.09 4.03
C ASP A 17 0.78 5.16 5.53
N GLU A 18 -0.46 5.52 5.85
CA GLU A 18 -0.95 5.56 7.24
C GLU A 18 -0.87 4.16 7.88
N LYS A 19 -1.38 3.13 7.19
CA LYS A 19 -1.40 1.76 7.72
C LYS A 19 -0.01 1.14 7.79
N ALA A 20 0.83 1.38 6.79
CA ALA A 20 2.21 0.88 6.79
C ALA A 20 3.05 1.51 7.90
N THR A 21 2.86 2.81 8.16
CA THR A 21 3.51 3.50 9.28
C THR A 21 3.05 2.92 10.62
N LYS A 22 1.74 2.83 10.85
CA LYS A 22 1.20 2.22 12.09
C LYS A 22 1.64 0.78 12.27
N TYR A 23 1.68 -0.01 11.19
CA TYR A 23 2.15 -1.38 11.25
C TYR A 23 3.62 -1.44 11.67
N LYS A 24 4.51 -0.64 11.07
CA LYS A 24 5.93 -0.60 11.45
C LYS A 24 6.13 -0.20 12.92
N ASP A 25 5.31 0.71 13.43
CA ASP A 25 5.41 1.18 14.81
C ASP A 25 4.85 0.15 15.82
N GLU A 26 3.72 -0.49 15.50
CA GLU A 26 2.99 -1.34 16.45
C GLU A 26 3.30 -2.85 16.31
N VAL A 27 3.92 -3.30 15.21
CA VAL A 27 4.09 -4.75 14.91
C VAL A 27 4.78 -5.52 16.03
N PHE A 28 5.72 -4.89 16.74
CA PHE A 28 6.46 -5.52 17.83
C PHE A 28 5.62 -5.73 19.09
N ASP A 29 4.62 -4.88 19.31
CA ASP A 29 3.71 -4.95 20.47
C ASP A 29 2.39 -5.66 20.13
N MET A 30 2.16 -5.98 18.86
CA MET A 30 0.92 -6.54 18.35
C MET A 30 0.90 -8.07 18.49
N PRO A 31 -0.23 -8.69 18.89
CA PRO A 31 -0.38 -10.14 18.82
C PRO A 31 -0.14 -10.65 17.39
N GLU A 32 0.62 -11.74 17.25
CA GLU A 32 1.09 -12.28 15.96
C GLU A 32 -0.04 -12.47 14.93
N VAL A 33 -1.20 -12.96 15.36
CA VAL A 33 -2.39 -13.13 14.49
C VAL A 33 -2.88 -11.80 13.93
N ARG A 34 -2.88 -10.74 14.76
CA ARG A 34 -3.29 -9.40 14.35
C ARG A 34 -2.23 -8.78 13.43
N ALA A 35 -0.94 -8.95 13.75
CA ALA A 35 0.16 -8.48 12.90
C ALA A 35 0.08 -9.10 11.49
N ARG A 36 -0.12 -10.42 11.38
CA ARG A 36 -0.29 -11.10 10.09
C ARG A 36 -1.51 -10.58 9.31
N ALA A 37 -2.62 -10.32 10.00
CA ALA A 37 -3.83 -9.80 9.36
C ALA A 37 -3.65 -8.37 8.84
N GLU A 38 -3.03 -7.48 9.64
CA GLU A 38 -2.73 -6.10 9.23
C GLU A 38 -1.73 -6.07 8.08
N LYS A 39 -0.67 -6.88 8.14
CA LYS A 39 0.28 -7.04 7.03
C LYS A 39 -0.42 -7.43 5.74
N LYS A 40 -1.32 -8.42 5.80
CA LYS A 40 -2.10 -8.85 4.63
C LYS A 40 -2.98 -7.72 4.09
N LEU A 41 -3.68 -7.00 4.96
CA LEU A 41 -4.51 -5.86 4.57
C LEU A 41 -3.70 -4.78 3.83
N ILE A 42 -2.49 -4.48 4.30
CA ILE A 42 -1.63 -3.48 3.65
C ILE A 42 -1.15 -3.98 2.29
N LEU A 43 -0.78 -5.26 2.19
CA LEU A 43 -0.39 -5.87 0.90
C LEU A 43 -1.55 -5.85 -0.11
N ASP A 44 -2.75 -6.20 0.32
CA ASP A 44 -3.95 -6.18 -0.52
C ASP A 44 -4.23 -4.74 -1.03
N LEU A 45 -4.10 -3.72 -0.15
CA LEU A 45 -4.25 -2.31 -0.54
C LEU A 45 -3.17 -1.86 -1.55
N ILE A 46 -1.93 -2.34 -1.40
CA ILE A 46 -0.85 -2.04 -2.35
C ILE A 46 -1.17 -2.64 -3.72
N ASP A 47 -1.68 -3.86 -3.78
CA ASP A 47 -2.09 -4.48 -5.04
C ASP A 47 -3.22 -3.71 -5.72
N ASP A 48 -4.23 -3.27 -4.95
CA ASP A 48 -5.30 -2.40 -5.45
C ASP A 48 -4.75 -1.07 -6.00
N GLY A 49 -3.82 -0.44 -5.27
CA GLY A 49 -3.16 0.79 -5.68
C GLY A 49 -2.35 0.62 -6.96
N LEU A 50 -1.65 -0.51 -7.12
CA LEU A 50 -0.90 -0.85 -8.33
C LEU A 50 -1.83 -1.05 -9.53
N ASN A 51 -2.92 -1.80 -9.36
CA ASN A 51 -3.93 -2.02 -10.40
C ASN A 51 -4.54 -0.68 -10.86
N LEU A 52 -4.86 0.20 -9.92
CA LEU A 52 -5.40 1.53 -10.25
C LEU A 52 -4.34 2.39 -10.94
N ALA A 53 -3.09 2.39 -10.46
CA ALA A 53 -1.99 3.14 -11.07
C ALA A 53 -1.71 2.70 -12.51
N GLU A 54 -1.86 1.42 -12.84
CA GLU A 54 -1.73 0.92 -14.22
C GLU A 54 -2.82 1.45 -15.16
N SER A 55 -3.99 1.78 -14.62
CA SER A 55 -5.14 2.31 -15.37
C SER A 55 -5.12 3.84 -15.57
N VAL A 56 -4.32 4.56 -14.79
CA VAL A 56 -4.17 6.03 -14.88
C VAL A 56 -3.25 6.42 -16.02
N SER A 57 -3.59 7.50 -16.74
CA SER A 57 -2.78 8.08 -17.82
C SER A 57 -2.52 9.58 -17.58
N PRO A 58 -1.26 10.05 -17.62
CA PRO A 58 -0.05 9.26 -17.84
C PRO A 58 0.24 8.30 -16.67
N LYS A 59 0.89 7.17 -16.97
CA LYS A 59 1.22 6.16 -15.95
C LYS A 59 2.18 6.75 -14.90
N PRO A 60 1.86 6.69 -13.60
CA PRO A 60 2.70 7.21 -12.54
C PRO A 60 3.80 6.19 -12.18
N LEU A 61 4.84 6.11 -13.01
CA LEU A 61 5.90 5.09 -12.90
C LEU A 61 6.64 5.15 -11.56
N ASP A 62 6.89 6.35 -11.04
CA ASP A 62 7.56 6.55 -9.75
C ASP A 62 6.75 5.94 -8.61
N LEU A 63 5.44 6.24 -8.56
CA LEU A 63 4.52 5.69 -7.58
C LEU A 63 4.44 4.15 -7.67
N ILE A 64 4.35 3.60 -8.88
CA ILE A 64 4.36 2.14 -9.10
C ILE A 64 5.66 1.54 -8.54
N GLY A 65 6.79 2.21 -8.77
CA GLY A 65 8.08 1.80 -8.22
C GLY A 65 8.10 1.79 -6.69
N ASP A 66 7.58 2.85 -6.07
CA ASP A 66 7.54 2.99 -4.61
C ASP A 66 6.58 1.98 -3.96
N LEU A 67 5.41 1.75 -4.56
CA LEU A 67 4.47 0.72 -4.10
C LEU A 67 5.08 -0.69 -4.15
N LYS A 68 5.78 -1.05 -5.24
CA LYS A 68 6.48 -2.35 -5.36
C LYS A 68 7.60 -2.51 -4.33
N ARG A 69 8.35 -1.43 -4.06
CA ARG A 69 9.38 -1.43 -3.00
C ARG A 69 8.75 -1.64 -1.63
N LEU A 70 7.66 -0.92 -1.33
CA LEU A 70 6.94 -1.06 -0.06
C LEU A 70 6.38 -2.48 0.12
N GLN A 71 5.78 -3.05 -0.93
CA GLN A 71 5.30 -4.43 -0.94
C GLN A 71 6.42 -5.41 -0.57
N SER A 72 7.59 -5.25 -1.22
CA SER A 72 8.75 -6.10 -0.99
C SER A 72 9.30 -5.94 0.43
N GLN A 73 9.34 -4.72 0.96
CA GLN A 73 9.74 -4.46 2.35
C GLN A 73 8.80 -5.16 3.33
N LEU A 74 7.49 -5.01 3.16
CA LEU A 74 6.49 -5.60 4.05
C LEU A 74 6.52 -7.12 3.99
N GLN A 75 6.65 -7.71 2.80
CA GLN A 75 6.77 -9.17 2.64
C GLN A 75 7.97 -9.73 3.41
N ASN A 76 9.10 -9.03 3.38
CA ASN A 76 10.35 -9.41 4.05
C ASN A 76 10.40 -9.06 5.56
N MET A 77 9.44 -8.29 6.08
CA MET A 77 9.32 -8.09 7.52
C MET A 77 8.76 -9.37 8.16
N ALA A 78 9.54 -9.96 9.08
CA ALA A 78 9.24 -11.19 9.81
C ALA A 78 8.05 -11.01 10.77
#